data_AF-A0A961C3F2-F1
#
_entry.id   AF-A0A961C3F2-F1
#
_cell.length_a   1.000
_cell.length_b   1.000
_cell.length_c   1.000
_cell.angle_alpha   90.00
_cell.angle_beta   90.00
_cell.angle_gamma   90.00
#
_symmetry.space_group_name_H-M   'P 1'
#
loop_
_entity.id
_entity.type
_entity.pdbx_description
1 polymer ?
#
loop_
_entity_poly.entity_id
_entity_poly.type
_entity_poly.pdbx_seq_one_letter_code
_entity_poly.pdbx_strand_id
1 'polypeptide(L)'
;MTVLRGVAHARALGLAAVATAVVWIALTLGWETQFAVEVRFPQQGRGVGAFEIAAVLLSSLLPPLTPSRYGAVEFLAAPGSRALNAAVSVGLTLVPLTCMPVWLLSAEGRDPFEVDYPSGAGYAGTLWLFAALGQLLFYAGGTLVCLLGTPALWYAVVCAQQAFPTAPFLRDLASGLHWQTGPTVTVVAAVIAVAVAWFGHSIPRSAR
;
A
#
# COMPACT_ATOMS: atom_id res chain seq x y z
N MET A 1 20.29 -12.29 23.19
CA MET A 1 20.06 -11.93 21.77
C MET A 1 18.60 -11.59 21.45
N THR A 2 17.61 -12.21 22.09
CA THR A 2 16.16 -11.93 21.90
C THR A 2 15.76 -10.48 22.19
N VAL A 3 16.36 -9.87 23.21
CA VAL A 3 16.06 -8.48 23.63
C VAL A 3 16.42 -7.45 22.54
N LEU A 4 17.57 -7.61 21.86
CA LEU A 4 17.99 -6.70 20.78
C LEU A 4 17.09 -6.79 19.54
N ARG A 5 16.59 -7.99 19.23
CA ARG A 5 15.63 -8.21 18.12
C ARG A 5 14.27 -7.55 18.39
N GLY A 6 13.80 -7.62 19.63
CA GLY A 6 12.58 -6.93 20.06
C GLY A 6 12.67 -5.40 19.94
N VAL A 7 13.82 -4.83 20.28
CA VAL A 7 14.06 -3.37 20.21
C VAL A 7 14.10 -2.86 18.76
N ALA A 8 14.70 -3.61 17.82
CA ALA A 8 14.75 -3.23 16.41
C ALA A 8 13.36 -3.24 15.75
N HIS A 9 12.56 -4.30 16.00
CA HIS A 9 11.18 -4.35 15.53
C HIS A 9 10.32 -3.27 16.20
N ALA A 10 10.47 -3.03 17.50
CA ALA A 10 9.74 -1.98 18.20
C ALA A 10 10.04 -0.58 17.63
N ARG A 11 11.30 -0.27 17.31
CA ARG A 11 11.69 1.01 16.72
C ARG A 11 11.11 1.18 15.30
N ALA A 12 11.20 0.15 14.47
CA ALA A 12 10.64 0.16 13.13
C ALA A 12 9.11 0.32 13.15
N LEU A 13 8.43 -0.40 14.05
CA LEU A 13 6.98 -0.26 14.26
C LEU A 13 6.61 1.13 14.78
N GLY A 14 7.42 1.72 15.66
CA GLY A 14 7.23 3.10 16.12
C GLY A 14 7.31 4.11 14.98
N LEU A 15 8.30 3.99 14.09
CA LEU A 15 8.42 4.86 12.90
C LEU A 15 7.25 4.67 11.94
N ALA A 16 6.84 3.42 11.69
CA ALA A 16 5.67 3.12 10.87
C ALA A 16 4.39 3.71 11.46
N ALA A 17 4.20 3.59 12.78
CA ALA A 17 3.06 4.16 13.49
C ALA A 17 3.04 5.68 13.37
N VAL A 18 4.17 6.36 13.55
CA VAL A 18 4.28 7.82 13.38
C VAL A 18 3.96 8.23 11.94
N ALA A 19 4.54 7.56 10.94
CA ALA A 19 4.26 7.86 9.53
C ALA A 19 2.77 7.65 9.20
N THR A 20 2.18 6.57 9.69
CA THR A 20 0.74 6.28 9.54
C THR A 20 -0.12 7.35 10.18
N ALA A 21 0.19 7.73 11.43
CA ALA A 21 -0.54 8.77 12.15
C ALA A 21 -0.46 10.12 11.44
N VAL A 22 0.71 10.51 10.92
CA VAL A 22 0.87 11.76 10.16
C VAL A 22 -0.01 11.76 8.92
N VAL A 23 -0.06 10.64 8.17
CA VAL A 23 -0.93 10.52 6.99
C VAL A 23 -2.41 10.55 7.37
N TRP A 24 -2.81 9.88 8.46
CA TRP A 24 -4.19 9.94 8.96
C TRP A 24 -4.59 11.35 9.37
N ILE A 25 -3.73 12.06 10.11
CA ILE A 25 -3.95 13.46 10.49
C ILE A 25 -4.15 14.30 9.23
N ALA A 26 -3.28 14.17 8.23
CA ALA A 26 -3.39 14.90 6.98
C ALA A 26 -4.73 14.64 6.24
N LEU A 27 -5.19 13.39 6.21
CA LEU A 27 -6.52 13.03 5.67
C LEU A 27 -7.65 13.73 6.47
N THR A 28 -7.62 13.64 7.79
CA THR A 28 -8.63 14.25 8.68
C THR A 28 -8.61 15.78 8.73
N LEU A 29 -7.56 16.43 8.24
CA LEU A 29 -7.50 17.89 8.07
C LEU A 29 -8.06 18.36 6.72
N GLY A 30 -8.36 17.43 5.81
CA GLY A 30 -9.08 17.75 4.58
C GLY A 30 -8.20 18.34 3.49
N TRP A 31 -6.92 17.93 3.45
CA TRP A 31 -5.98 18.31 2.38
C TRP A 31 -6.53 18.03 0.96
N GLU A 32 -7.46 17.09 0.84
CA GLU A 32 -8.21 16.81 -0.38
C GLU A 32 -8.91 18.03 -1.00
N THR A 33 -9.41 18.96 -0.18
CA THR A 33 -10.10 20.16 -0.64
C THR A 33 -9.17 21.16 -1.33
N GLN A 34 -7.85 20.99 -1.18
CA GLN A 34 -6.84 21.94 -1.67
C GLN A 34 -6.10 21.47 -2.92
N PHE A 35 -6.17 20.18 -3.27
CA PHE A 35 -5.44 19.58 -4.40
C PHE A 35 -6.39 18.94 -5.42
N ALA A 36 -7.10 19.76 -6.19
CA ALA A 36 -7.84 19.29 -7.36
C ALA A 36 -6.88 19.18 -8.57
N VAL A 37 -6.32 17.99 -8.81
CA VAL A 37 -5.59 17.70 -10.05
C VAL A 37 -6.59 17.18 -11.09
N GLU A 38 -7.17 18.09 -11.87
CA GLU A 38 -8.05 17.74 -12.98
C GLU A 38 -7.22 17.56 -14.25
N VAL A 39 -7.00 16.31 -14.67
CA VAL A 39 -6.49 16.02 -16.02
C VAL A 39 -7.71 15.80 -16.92
N ARG A 40 -7.98 16.75 -17.81
CA ARG A 40 -9.14 16.69 -18.71
C ARG A 40 -8.87 15.74 -19.88
N PHE A 41 -9.52 14.58 -19.82
CA PHE A 41 -9.64 13.66 -20.94
C PHE A 41 -11.04 13.79 -21.57
N PRO A 42 -11.21 13.45 -22.86
CA PRO A 42 -12.50 13.57 -23.55
C PRO A 42 -13.62 12.66 -23.02
N GLN A 43 -13.33 11.80 -22.03
CA GLN A 43 -14.24 10.83 -21.43
C GLN A 43 -14.35 11.11 -19.91
N GLN A 44 -15.45 10.67 -19.27
CA GLN A 44 -15.66 10.87 -17.82
C GLN A 44 -14.44 10.38 -17.03
N GLY A 45 -13.76 11.31 -16.36
CA GLY A 45 -12.54 11.03 -15.62
C GLY A 45 -12.81 10.11 -14.41
N ARG A 46 -11.88 9.20 -14.13
CA ARG A 46 -11.81 8.54 -12.82
C ARG A 46 -11.46 9.60 -11.78
N GLY A 47 -12.32 9.77 -10.78
CA GLY A 47 -11.99 10.55 -9.58
C GLY A 47 -10.92 9.84 -8.76
N VAL A 48 -9.84 10.56 -8.45
CA VAL A 48 -8.84 10.13 -7.48
C VAL A 48 -9.18 10.75 -6.13
N GLY A 49 -9.42 9.90 -5.13
CA GLY A 49 -9.65 10.36 -3.76
C GLY A 49 -8.34 10.59 -3.00
N ALA A 50 -8.35 11.49 -2.03
CA ALA A 50 -7.17 11.72 -1.19
C ALA A 50 -6.74 10.49 -0.40
N PHE A 51 -7.69 9.62 -0.04
CA PHE A 51 -7.37 8.34 0.60
C PHE A 51 -6.56 7.41 -0.29
N GLU A 52 -6.70 7.47 -1.61
CA GLU A 52 -5.86 6.69 -2.55
C GLU A 52 -4.43 7.22 -2.55
N ILE A 53 -4.27 8.54 -2.63
CA ILE A 53 -2.97 9.20 -2.59
C ILE A 53 -2.26 8.87 -1.27
N ALA A 54 -2.98 9.01 -0.15
CA ALA A 54 -2.49 8.66 1.17
C ALA A 54 -2.07 7.19 1.30
N ALA A 55 -2.88 6.27 0.77
CA ALA A 55 -2.55 4.84 0.78
C ALA A 55 -1.31 4.53 -0.08
N VAL A 56 -1.16 5.18 -1.24
CA VAL A 56 0.02 5.06 -2.10
C VAL A 56 1.27 5.60 -1.40
N LEU A 57 1.16 6.74 -0.72
CA LEU A 57 2.25 7.29 0.10
C LEU A 57 2.65 6.31 1.21
N LEU A 58 1.69 5.76 1.96
CA LEU A 58 2.00 4.74 2.97
C LEU A 58 2.60 3.47 2.36
N SER A 59 2.08 3.01 1.22
CA SER A 59 2.62 1.85 0.48
C SER A 59 4.08 2.07 0.04
N SER A 60 4.47 3.33 -0.18
CA SER A 60 5.83 3.73 -0.53
C SER A 60 6.74 3.87 0.68
N LEU A 61 6.21 4.38 1.80
CA LEU A 61 6.98 4.73 3.00
C LEU A 61 7.14 3.56 3.97
N LEU A 62 6.13 2.71 4.13
CA LEU A 62 6.14 1.65 5.13
C LEU A 62 7.24 0.60 4.87
N PRO A 63 7.43 0.05 3.66
CA PRO A 63 8.49 -0.94 3.42
C PRO A 63 9.91 -0.44 3.79
N PRO A 64 10.36 0.76 3.42
CA PRO A 64 11.69 1.25 3.79
C PRO A 64 11.81 1.70 5.26
N LEU A 65 10.72 2.08 5.93
CA LEU A 65 10.72 2.38 7.37
C LEU A 65 10.73 1.12 8.24
N THR A 66 10.31 -0.01 7.67
CA THR A 66 10.22 -1.31 8.34
C THR A 66 11.00 -2.40 7.60
N PRO A 67 12.28 -2.17 7.29
CA PRO A 67 13.05 -3.09 6.48
C PRO A 67 13.15 -4.43 7.20
N SER A 68 12.55 -5.47 6.62
CA SER A 68 12.62 -6.86 7.08
C SER A 68 13.96 -7.53 6.75
N ARG A 69 15.06 -6.76 6.69
CA ARG A 69 16.39 -7.28 6.36
C ARG A 69 17.02 -7.93 7.59
N TYR A 70 17.03 -9.26 7.61
CA TYR A 70 17.83 -10.00 8.57
C TYR A 70 19.33 -9.79 8.32
N GLY A 71 20.07 -9.41 9.36
CA GLY A 71 21.53 -9.37 9.30
C GLY A 71 22.14 -10.78 9.25
N ALA A 72 23.43 -10.90 8.90
CA ALA A 72 24.18 -12.18 8.86
C ALA A 72 23.96 -13.07 10.11
N VAL A 73 23.83 -12.44 11.28
CA VAL A 73 23.63 -13.08 12.59
C VAL A 73 22.18 -13.55 12.84
N GLU A 74 21.23 -13.01 12.09
CA GLU A 74 19.81 -13.34 12.17
C GLU A 74 19.41 -14.47 11.21
N PHE A 75 20.30 -14.85 10.29
CA PHE A 75 20.17 -16.07 9.49
C PHE A 75 20.25 -17.37 10.33
N LEU A 76 20.54 -17.29 11.62
CA LEU A 76 20.47 -18.44 12.53
C LEU A 76 19.18 -18.44 13.38
N ALA A 77 18.22 -17.55 13.08
CA ALA A 77 17.00 -17.42 13.86
C ALA A 77 16.02 -18.61 13.71
N ALA A 78 15.41 -18.98 14.84
CA ALA A 78 14.42 -20.05 14.94
C ALA A 78 13.16 -19.78 14.09
N PRO A 79 12.43 -20.83 13.65
CA PRO A 79 11.23 -20.70 12.82
C PRO A 79 10.17 -19.72 13.36
N GLY A 80 9.99 -19.63 14.68
CA GLY A 80 9.04 -18.71 15.30
C GLY A 80 9.34 -17.22 15.05
N SER A 81 10.62 -16.84 14.93
CA SER A 81 11.00 -15.45 14.59
C SER A 81 10.70 -15.11 13.13
N ARG A 82 10.60 -16.12 12.25
CA ARG A 82 10.27 -15.96 10.83
C ARG A 82 8.77 -15.72 10.64
N ALA A 83 7.96 -16.50 11.35
CA ALA A 83 6.51 -16.33 11.37
C ALA A 83 6.12 -14.93 11.88
N LEU A 84 6.80 -14.43 12.92
CA LEU A 84 6.55 -13.08 13.45
C LEU A 84 6.86 -11.98 12.42
N ASN A 85 7.99 -12.06 11.70
CA ASN A 85 8.34 -11.05 10.69
C ASN A 85 7.44 -11.12 9.45
N ALA A 86 7.07 -12.33 9.02
CA ALA A 86 6.06 -12.49 7.97
C ALA A 86 4.72 -11.87 8.40
N ALA A 87 4.28 -12.10 9.64
CA ALA A 87 3.06 -11.51 10.19
C ALA A 87 3.15 -9.97 10.28
N VAL A 88 4.29 -9.43 10.71
CA VAL A 88 4.53 -7.98 10.75
C VAL A 88 4.52 -7.38 9.34
N SER A 89 5.20 -8.02 8.38
CA SER A 89 5.23 -7.56 6.98
C SER A 89 3.83 -7.57 6.36
N VAL A 90 3.05 -8.64 6.60
CA VAL A 90 1.64 -8.72 6.18
C VAL A 90 0.82 -7.61 6.85
N GLY A 91 0.96 -7.44 8.17
CA GLY A 91 0.26 -6.38 8.90
C GLY A 91 0.54 -4.99 8.32
N LEU A 92 1.80 -4.70 7.98
CA LEU A 92 2.20 -3.44 7.37
C LEU A 92 1.66 -3.25 5.94
N THR A 93 1.50 -4.32 5.15
CA THR A 93 0.80 -4.23 3.85
C THR A 93 -0.71 -3.98 3.98
N LEU A 94 -1.30 -4.25 5.14
CA LEU A 94 -2.71 -3.95 5.41
C LEU A 94 -2.90 -2.51 5.92
N VAL A 95 -1.87 -1.87 6.47
CA VAL A 95 -1.97 -0.50 7.01
C VAL A 95 -2.49 0.51 5.97
N PRO A 96 -2.06 0.54 4.69
CA PRO A 96 -2.61 1.45 3.70
C PRO A 96 -4.13 1.33 3.49
N LEU A 97 -4.73 0.17 3.79
CA LEU A 97 -6.20 -0.01 3.72
C LEU A 97 -6.94 0.88 4.70
N THR A 98 -6.30 1.25 5.81
CA THR A 98 -6.89 2.10 6.86
C THR A 98 -7.12 3.54 6.41
N CYS A 99 -6.48 4.00 5.34
CA CYS A 99 -6.74 5.31 4.76
C CYS A 99 -8.21 5.48 4.35
N MET A 100 -8.85 4.41 3.87
CA MET A 100 -10.25 4.44 3.46
C MET A 100 -11.21 4.70 4.63
N PRO A 101 -11.25 3.89 5.72
CA PRO A 101 -12.14 4.16 6.85
C PRO A 101 -11.83 5.48 7.55
N VAL A 102 -10.55 5.89 7.64
CA VAL A 102 -10.18 7.20 8.21
C VAL A 102 -10.76 8.34 7.39
N TRP A 103 -10.69 8.23 6.06
CA TRP A 103 -11.27 9.20 5.15
C TRP A 103 -12.80 9.22 5.23
N LEU A 104 -13.46 8.05 5.19
CA LEU A 104 -14.92 7.94 5.29
C LEU A 104 -15.45 8.60 6.58
N LEU A 105 -14.85 8.29 7.73
CA LEU A 105 -15.23 8.90 9.00
C LEU A 105 -15.03 10.42 9.01
N SER A 106 -14.00 10.91 8.33
CA SER A 106 -13.77 12.35 8.20
C SER A 106 -14.74 13.03 7.23
N ALA A 107 -15.15 12.35 6.16
CA ALA A 107 -16.05 12.87 5.14
C ALA A 107 -17.49 12.93 5.65
N GLU A 108 -17.98 11.87 6.29
CA GLU A 108 -19.31 11.80 6.92
C GLU A 108 -19.51 12.90 7.98
N GLY A 109 -18.44 13.27 8.69
CA GLY A 109 -18.46 14.34 9.68
C GLY A 109 -18.52 15.76 9.09
N ARG A 110 -18.21 15.94 7.81
CA ARG A 110 -18.17 17.25 7.15
C ARG A 110 -19.37 17.51 6.26
N ASP A 111 -19.76 16.53 5.43
CA ASP A 111 -20.89 16.64 4.50
C ASP A 111 -21.70 15.32 4.45
N PRO A 112 -22.61 15.11 5.42
CA PRO A 112 -23.38 13.87 5.53
C PRO A 112 -24.40 13.62 4.40
N PHE A 113 -24.60 14.56 3.48
CA PHE A 113 -25.72 14.54 2.51
C PHE A 113 -25.33 14.63 1.02
N GLU A 114 -24.05 14.74 0.65
CA GLU A 114 -23.65 14.99 -0.76
C GLU A 114 -22.66 13.97 -1.38
N VAL A 115 -22.19 12.97 -0.64
CA VAL A 115 -21.14 12.07 -1.16
C VAL A 115 -21.71 10.70 -1.52
N ASP A 116 -21.88 10.43 -2.82
CA ASP A 116 -22.00 9.06 -3.33
C ASP A 116 -20.68 8.33 -3.06
N TYR A 117 -20.63 7.57 -1.97
CA TYR A 117 -19.42 6.87 -1.58
C TYR A 117 -19.12 5.70 -2.52
N PRO A 118 -17.85 5.53 -2.93
CA PRO A 118 -17.45 4.35 -3.70
C PRO A 118 -17.70 3.06 -2.90
N SER A 119 -18.00 1.95 -3.58
CA SER A 119 -18.23 0.68 -2.87
C SER A 119 -16.97 0.24 -2.11
N GLY A 120 -17.10 0.04 -0.79
CA GLY A 120 -15.99 -0.24 0.12
C GLY A 120 -15.07 -1.38 -0.29
N ALA A 121 -15.66 -2.46 -0.80
CA ALA A 121 -14.93 -3.64 -1.23
C ALA A 121 -14.10 -3.41 -2.51
N GLY A 122 -14.57 -2.55 -3.42
CA GLY A 122 -13.92 -2.29 -4.70
C GLY A 122 -12.61 -1.53 -4.57
N TYR A 123 -12.60 -0.52 -3.71
CA TYR A 123 -11.42 0.32 -3.47
C TYR A 123 -10.40 -0.35 -2.57
N ALA A 124 -10.83 -1.15 -1.59
CA ALA A 124 -9.91 -1.94 -0.77
C ALA A 124 -8.97 -2.80 -1.64
N GLY A 125 -9.46 -3.36 -2.75
CA GLY A 125 -8.64 -4.11 -3.71
C GLY A 125 -7.52 -3.26 -4.32
N THR A 126 -7.84 -2.04 -4.78
CA THR A 126 -6.86 -1.10 -5.34
C THR A 126 -5.79 -0.74 -4.31
N LEU A 127 -6.19 -0.37 -3.09
CA LEU A 127 -5.26 0.02 -2.04
C LEU A 127 -4.33 -1.14 -1.66
N TRP A 128 -4.87 -2.36 -1.57
CA TRP A 128 -4.08 -3.54 -1.23
C TRP A 128 -3.11 -3.92 -2.36
N LEU A 129 -3.54 -3.80 -3.62
CA LEU A 129 -2.68 -4.03 -4.78
C LEU A 129 -1.45 -3.11 -4.72
N PHE A 130 -1.63 -1.81 -4.51
CA PHE A 130 -0.50 -0.87 -4.44
C PHE A 130 0.37 -1.07 -3.19
N ALA A 131 -0.20 -1.50 -2.06
CA ALA A 131 0.57 -1.90 -0.89
C ALA A 131 1.47 -3.11 -1.19
N ALA A 132 0.93 -4.13 -1.87
CA ALA A 132 1.70 -5.30 -2.29
C ALA A 132 2.79 -4.94 -3.32
N LEU A 133 2.47 -4.09 -4.30
CA LEU A 133 3.43 -3.61 -5.29
C LEU A 133 4.55 -2.77 -4.66
N GLY A 134 4.24 -1.90 -3.70
CA GLY A 134 5.25 -1.13 -2.97
C GLY A 134 6.23 -2.03 -2.22
N GLN A 135 5.71 -3.07 -1.56
CA GLN A 135 6.52 -4.10 -0.91
C GLN A 135 7.41 -4.85 -1.91
N LEU A 136 6.86 -5.25 -3.07
CA LEU A 136 7.61 -5.94 -4.12
C LEU A 136 8.70 -5.06 -4.74
N LEU A 137 8.42 -3.79 -5.00
CA LEU A 137 9.40 -2.81 -5.49
C LEU A 137 10.54 -2.61 -4.48
N PHE A 138 10.21 -2.57 -3.19
CA PHE A 138 11.22 -2.51 -2.13
C PHE A 138 12.11 -3.74 -2.13
N TYR A 139 11.55 -4.93 -2.28
CA TYR A 139 12.34 -6.16 -2.36
C TYR A 139 13.18 -6.26 -3.63
N ALA A 140 12.64 -5.83 -4.78
CA ALA A 140 13.32 -5.93 -6.07
C ALA A 140 14.44 -4.88 -6.24
N GLY A 141 14.20 -3.63 -5.80
CA GLY A 141 15.07 -2.49 -6.11
C GLY A 141 15.46 -1.63 -4.91
N GLY A 142 15.01 -1.97 -3.70
CA GLY A 142 15.32 -1.22 -2.48
C GLY A 142 14.51 0.07 -2.31
N THR A 143 15.00 0.92 -1.42
CA THR A 143 14.28 2.13 -0.95
C THR A 143 13.91 3.09 -2.07
N LEU A 144 14.86 3.46 -2.94
CA LEU A 144 14.60 4.46 -3.99
C LEU A 144 13.55 3.97 -5.00
N VAL A 145 13.63 2.70 -5.39
CA VAL A 145 12.69 2.09 -6.32
C VAL A 145 11.29 1.98 -5.71
N CYS A 146 11.18 1.67 -4.41
CA CYS A 146 9.91 1.69 -3.71
C CYS A 146 9.31 3.10 -3.64
N LEU A 147 10.09 4.08 -3.17
CA LEU A 147 9.62 5.45 -2.92
C LEU A 147 9.16 6.16 -4.19
N LEU A 148 9.85 5.94 -5.32
CA LEU A 148 9.54 6.59 -6.59
C LEU A 148 8.67 5.71 -7.49
N GLY A 149 8.91 4.41 -7.49
CA GLY A 149 8.22 3.47 -8.38
C GLY A 149 6.76 3.27 -8.01
N THR A 150 6.42 3.20 -6.73
CA THR A 150 5.03 3.03 -6.27
C THR A 150 4.13 4.19 -6.71
N PRO A 151 4.46 5.47 -6.46
CA PRO A 151 3.65 6.58 -6.95
C PRO A 151 3.69 6.72 -8.47
N ALA A 152 4.82 6.41 -9.13
CA ALA A 152 4.91 6.44 -10.58
C ALA A 152 4.01 5.38 -11.25
N LEU A 153 3.96 4.15 -10.72
CA LEU A 153 3.07 3.10 -11.19
C LEU A 153 1.61 3.49 -10.98
N TRP A 154 1.27 4.01 -9.80
CA TRP A 154 -0.08 4.49 -9.53
C TRP A 154 -0.49 5.59 -10.51
N TYR A 155 0.36 6.60 -10.70
CA TYR A 155 0.12 7.69 -11.64
C TYR A 155 -0.05 7.17 -13.07
N ALA A 156 0.82 6.27 -13.52
CA ALA A 156 0.72 5.66 -14.84
C ALA A 156 -0.59 4.89 -15.04
N VAL A 157 -1.05 4.14 -14.03
CA VAL A 157 -2.34 3.44 -14.05
C VAL A 157 -3.50 4.42 -14.15
N VAL A 158 -3.50 5.48 -13.33
CA VAL A 158 -4.54 6.53 -13.37
C VAL A 158 -4.58 7.19 -14.74
N CYS A 159 -3.44 7.61 -15.27
CA CYS A 159 -3.36 8.21 -16.61
C CYS A 159 -3.80 7.24 -17.70
N ALA A 160 -3.41 5.97 -17.63
CA ALA A 160 -3.82 4.96 -18.61
C ALA A 160 -5.33 4.72 -18.60
N GLN A 161 -5.96 4.72 -17.41
CA GLN A 161 -7.41 4.59 -17.27
C GLN A 161 -8.18 5.78 -17.78
N GLN A 162 -7.63 6.98 -17.63
CA GLN A 162 -8.25 8.19 -18.17
C GLN A 162 -8.05 8.30 -19.70
N ALA A 163 -6.91 7.83 -20.23
CA ALA A 163 -6.63 7.86 -21.67
C ALA A 163 -7.30 6.71 -22.45
N PHE A 164 -7.44 5.53 -21.85
CA PHE A 164 -7.90 4.30 -22.51
C PHE A 164 -8.85 3.45 -21.63
N PRO A 165 -10.01 3.97 -21.19
CA PRO A 165 -10.85 3.28 -20.19
C PRO A 165 -11.43 1.93 -20.64
N THR A 166 -11.45 1.65 -21.94
CA THR A 166 -11.93 0.38 -22.51
C THR A 166 -10.79 -0.61 -22.83
N ALA A 167 -9.54 -0.27 -22.52
CA ALA A 167 -8.41 -1.11 -22.85
C ALA A 167 -8.48 -2.45 -22.08
N PRO A 168 -8.24 -3.61 -22.73
CA PRO A 168 -8.37 -4.93 -22.11
C PRO A 168 -7.51 -5.11 -20.86
N PHE A 169 -6.31 -4.52 -20.82
CA PHE A 169 -5.38 -4.64 -19.70
C PHE A 169 -5.78 -3.82 -18.46
N LEU A 170 -6.77 -2.92 -18.58
CA LEU A 170 -7.29 -2.12 -17.48
C LEU A 170 -8.61 -2.65 -16.94
N ARG A 171 -9.17 -3.70 -17.55
CA ARG A 171 -10.47 -4.29 -17.19
C ARG A 171 -10.51 -4.75 -15.73
N ASP A 172 -9.38 -5.22 -15.22
CA ASP A 172 -9.26 -5.72 -13.85
C ASP A 172 -8.80 -4.65 -12.85
N LEU A 173 -8.68 -3.38 -13.25
CA LEU A 173 -8.28 -2.26 -12.39
C LEU A 173 -9.43 -1.27 -12.23
N ALA A 174 -9.56 -0.69 -11.05
CA ALA A 174 -10.60 0.30 -10.78
C ALA A 174 -10.49 1.54 -11.70
N SER A 175 -11.46 1.77 -12.58
CA SER A 175 -11.57 2.88 -13.54
C SER A 175 -12.79 3.75 -13.26
N GLY A 176 -12.97 4.84 -14.01
CA GLY A 176 -14.17 5.70 -13.90
C GLY A 176 -15.49 4.97 -14.24
N LEU A 177 -15.41 3.89 -15.04
CA LEU A 177 -16.56 3.04 -15.39
C LEU A 177 -16.76 1.85 -14.44
N HIS A 178 -15.67 1.40 -13.79
CA HIS A 178 -15.68 0.23 -12.91
C HIS A 178 -14.89 0.52 -11.65
N TRP A 179 -15.58 0.73 -10.53
CA TRP A 179 -14.99 1.18 -9.27
C TRP A 179 -14.28 0.07 -8.47
N GLN A 180 -13.88 -1.02 -9.13
CA GLN A 180 -13.38 -2.23 -8.48
C GLN A 180 -12.13 -2.73 -9.17
N THR A 181 -11.09 -3.01 -8.37
CA THR A 181 -9.95 -3.81 -8.82
C THR A 181 -10.28 -5.28 -8.64
N GLY A 182 -10.07 -6.07 -9.69
CA GLY A 182 -10.42 -7.50 -9.74
C GLY A 182 -9.74 -8.28 -8.60
N PRO A 183 -10.48 -9.19 -7.92
CA PRO A 183 -9.95 -9.93 -6.79
C PRO A 183 -8.76 -10.80 -7.19
N THR A 184 -8.73 -11.30 -8.43
CA THR A 184 -7.61 -12.09 -8.96
C THR A 184 -6.30 -11.32 -8.93
N VAL A 185 -6.27 -10.09 -9.46
CA VAL A 185 -5.04 -9.29 -9.53
C VAL A 185 -4.56 -8.93 -8.12
N THR A 186 -5.49 -8.51 -7.25
CA THR A 186 -5.19 -8.16 -5.86
C THR A 186 -4.63 -9.35 -5.09
N VAL A 187 -5.31 -10.50 -5.13
CA VAL A 187 -4.90 -11.71 -4.41
C VAL A 187 -3.58 -12.25 -4.94
N VAL A 188 -3.38 -12.28 -6.26
CA VAL A 188 -2.12 -12.73 -6.85
C VAL A 188 -0.95 -11.84 -6.41
N ALA A 189 -1.11 -10.50 -6.47
CA ALA A 189 -0.07 -9.58 -6.01
C ALA A 189 0.24 -9.75 -4.52
N ALA A 190 -0.78 -9.90 -3.67
CA ALA A 190 -0.62 -10.12 -2.25
C ALA A 190 0.09 -11.45 -1.97
N VAL A 191 -0.31 -12.54 -2.63
CA VAL A 191 0.32 -13.86 -2.48
C VAL A 191 1.78 -13.81 -2.92
N ILE A 192 2.10 -13.14 -4.04
CA ILE A 192 3.49 -12.98 -4.51
C ILE A 192 4.29 -12.15 -3.50
N ALA A 193 3.75 -11.05 -2.98
CA ALA A 193 4.43 -10.24 -1.96
C ALA A 193 4.74 -11.06 -0.69
N VAL A 194 3.77 -11.84 -0.22
CA VAL A 194 3.95 -12.74 0.93
C VAL A 194 4.97 -13.84 0.61
N ALA A 195 4.91 -14.45 -0.57
CA ALA A 195 5.86 -15.47 -0.98
C ALA A 195 7.29 -14.92 -1.09
N VAL A 196 7.47 -13.73 -1.68
CA VAL A 196 8.78 -13.07 -1.76
C VAL A 196 9.31 -12.71 -0.37
N ALA A 197 8.45 -12.20 0.51
CA ALA A 197 8.81 -11.96 1.91
C ALA A 197 9.23 -13.25 2.62
N TRP A 198 8.47 -14.34 2.42
CA TRP A 198 8.71 -15.66 3.03
C TRP A 198 10.00 -16.32 2.52
N PHE A 199 10.17 -16.43 1.20
CA PHE A 199 11.25 -17.20 0.60
C PHE A 199 12.54 -16.41 0.36
N GLY A 200 12.43 -15.13 0.00
CA GLY A 200 13.59 -14.31 -0.38
C GLY A 200 14.24 -13.58 0.79
N HIS A 201 13.45 -13.21 1.80
CA HIS A 201 13.90 -12.27 2.83
C HIS A 201 13.65 -12.73 4.27
N SER A 202 13.03 -13.89 4.50
CA SER A 202 12.83 -14.43 5.86
C SER A 202 13.37 -15.82 6.15
N ILE A 203 14.04 -16.46 5.17
CA ILE A 203 14.68 -17.78 5.36
C ILE A 203 16.12 -17.75 4.82
N PRO A 204 17.12 -18.17 5.61
CA PRO A 204 18.43 -18.57 5.07
C PRO A 204 18.24 -19.79 4.19
N ARG A 205 18.77 -19.76 2.96
CA ARG A 205 19.21 -21.00 2.33
C ARG A 205 20.30 -21.56 3.23
N SER A 206 20.04 -22.68 3.91
CA SER A 206 21.09 -23.34 4.68
C SER A 206 22.27 -23.54 3.74
N ALA A 207 23.42 -22.96 4.06
CA ALA A 207 24.66 -23.37 3.46
C ALA A 207 24.84 -24.85 3.84
N ARG A 208 24.52 -25.73 2.89
CA ARG A 208 25.14 -27.05 2.81
C ARG A 208 26.39 -26.90 1.98
#